data_AF-A0AA36HAW2-F1
#
_entry.id   AF-A0AA36HAW2-F1
#
_cell.length_a   1.000
_cell.length_b   1.000
_cell.length_c   1.000
_cell.angle_alpha   90.00
_cell.angle_beta   90.00
_cell.angle_gamma   90.00
#
_symmetry.space_group_name_H-M   'P 1'
#
loop_
_entity.id
_entity.type
_entity.pdbx_description
1 polymer ?
#
loop_
_entity_poly.entity_id
_entity_poly.type
_entity_poly.pdbx_seq_one_letter_code
_entity_poly.pdbx_strand_id
1 'polypeptide(L)'
;MRKVVQHEKPDIVLNIHELLHGNEPIENLKTDSIYNQYQNNIDFISSYARYIVIDMPYYHHNFGIAAVLARKLQLGLPLGNEFVGTWKDYIKQTQYKRKRISSLVCTKCIINDVSQGLFQNGTFLTYDPETFLARISDNRHLTPVGLELLRPLYTRILEKLLKELDK
;
A
#
# COMPACT_ATOMS: atom_id res chain seq x y z
N MET A 1 17.84 0.03 -2.82
CA MET A 1 17.01 -0.71 -3.80
C MET A 1 17.71 -0.94 -5.14
N ARG A 2 18.06 0.11 -5.93
CA ARG A 2 18.62 -0.06 -7.29
C ARG A 2 19.82 -1.02 -7.39
N LYS A 3 20.81 -0.87 -6.51
CA LYS A 3 22.01 -1.76 -6.47
C LYS A 3 21.64 -3.24 -6.25
N VAL A 4 20.67 -3.51 -5.38
CA VAL A 4 20.22 -4.88 -5.06
C VAL A 4 19.49 -5.47 -6.26
N VAL A 5 18.53 -4.76 -6.83
CA VAL A 5 17.77 -5.23 -8.01
C VAL A 5 18.69 -5.53 -9.20
N GLN A 6 19.70 -4.69 -9.44
CA GLN A 6 20.68 -4.89 -10.50
C GLN A 6 21.58 -6.11 -10.25
N HIS A 7 21.97 -6.35 -9.00
CA HIS A 7 22.82 -7.47 -8.63
C HIS A 7 22.07 -8.81 -8.64
N GLU A 8 20.93 -8.86 -7.93
CA GLU A 8 20.14 -10.07 -7.72
C GLU A 8 19.31 -10.46 -8.94
N LYS A 9 18.91 -9.49 -9.79
CA LYS A 9 18.04 -9.69 -10.96
C LYS A 9 16.80 -10.55 -10.66
N PRO A 10 15.99 -10.17 -9.67
CA PRO A 10 14.91 -11.01 -9.16
C PRO A 10 13.82 -11.24 -10.21
N ASP A 11 13.20 -12.42 -10.23
CA ASP A 11 12.04 -12.67 -11.09
C ASP A 11 10.86 -11.76 -10.73
N ILE A 12 10.61 -11.56 -9.42
CA ILE A 12 9.50 -10.75 -8.91
C ILE A 12 10.04 -9.72 -7.93
N VAL A 13 9.70 -8.45 -8.14
CA VAL A 13 9.91 -7.36 -7.17
C VAL A 13 8.58 -6.95 -6.57
N LEU A 14 8.47 -6.99 -5.24
CA LEU A 14 7.35 -6.41 -4.51
C LEU A 14 7.70 -4.96 -4.13
N ASN A 15 7.14 -4.00 -4.85
CA ASN A 15 7.22 -2.58 -4.55
C ASN A 15 6.05 -2.16 -3.67
N ILE A 16 6.18 -2.50 -2.38
CA ILE A 16 5.23 -2.16 -1.31
C ILE A 16 5.52 -0.79 -0.68
N HIS A 17 6.54 -0.09 -1.18
CA HIS A 17 6.94 1.19 -0.63
C HIS A 17 5.92 2.24 -0.97
N GLU A 18 5.38 2.87 0.07
CA GLU A 18 4.59 4.06 -0.12
C GLU A 18 5.48 5.19 -0.61
N LEU A 19 5.06 5.86 -1.70
CA LEU A 19 5.66 7.12 -2.10
C LEU A 19 5.58 8.10 -0.92
N LEU A 20 6.74 8.49 -0.36
CA LEU A 20 6.80 9.44 0.77
C LEU A 20 6.21 10.81 0.41
N HIS A 21 6.25 11.16 -0.88
CA HIS A 21 5.67 12.35 -1.51
C HIS A 21 4.60 11.93 -2.53
N GLY A 22 3.84 12.86 -3.10
CA GLY A 22 2.85 12.55 -4.16
C GLY A 22 1.39 12.74 -3.77
N ASN A 23 1.11 13.36 -2.60
CA ASN A 23 -0.23 13.82 -2.25
C ASN A 23 -0.53 15.21 -2.85
N GLU A 24 0.45 15.83 -3.49
CA GLU A 24 0.33 17.12 -4.15
C GLU A 24 -0.51 16.98 -5.42
N PRO A 25 -1.37 17.98 -5.72
CA PRO A 25 -2.13 18.02 -6.96
C PRO A 25 -1.26 17.85 -8.22
N ILE A 26 -1.83 17.23 -9.25
CA ILE A 26 -1.17 17.08 -10.56
C ILE A 26 -1.72 18.16 -11.48
N GLU A 27 -0.88 19.14 -11.84
CA GLU A 27 -1.21 20.14 -12.86
C GLU A 27 -1.14 19.52 -14.27
N ASN A 28 0.01 18.93 -14.61
CA ASN A 28 0.23 18.21 -15.85
C ASN A 28 1.13 17.00 -15.59
N LEU A 29 0.62 15.81 -15.90
CA LEU A 29 1.33 14.56 -15.63
C LEU A 29 2.67 14.46 -16.37
N LYS A 30 2.78 15.01 -17.59
CA LYS A 30 4.01 14.94 -18.40
C LYS A 30 5.18 15.69 -17.75
N THR A 31 4.87 16.77 -17.04
CA THR A 31 5.87 17.61 -16.36
C THR A 31 5.93 17.35 -14.86
N ASP A 32 5.12 16.42 -14.33
CA ASP A 32 5.07 16.10 -12.91
C ASP A 32 6.35 15.37 -12.49
N SER A 33 7.16 16.04 -11.67
CA SER A 33 8.49 15.55 -11.26
C SER A 33 8.40 14.25 -10.46
N ILE A 34 7.34 14.09 -9.65
CA ILE A 34 7.11 12.90 -8.82
C ILE A 34 6.77 11.70 -9.70
N TYR A 35 5.86 11.87 -10.65
CA TYR A 35 5.53 10.87 -11.66
C TYR A 35 6.77 10.47 -12.46
N ASN A 36 7.52 11.44 -12.98
CA ASN A 36 8.71 11.18 -13.79
C ASN A 36 9.80 10.44 -12.99
N GLN A 37 10.00 10.80 -11.71
CA GLN A 37 10.90 10.06 -10.83
C GLN A 37 10.42 8.62 -10.61
N TYR A 38 9.12 8.41 -10.44
CA TYR A 38 8.55 7.10 -10.22
C TYR A 38 8.64 6.23 -11.48
N GLN A 39 8.29 6.76 -12.64
CA GLN A 39 8.46 6.11 -13.94
C GLN A 39 9.92 5.69 -14.15
N ASN A 40 10.88 6.60 -13.95
CA ASN A 40 12.31 6.30 -14.07
C ASN A 40 12.78 5.18 -13.13
N ASN A 41 12.20 5.08 -11.93
CA ASN A 41 12.50 3.98 -11.01
C ASN A 41 11.91 2.65 -11.48
N ILE A 42 10.68 2.68 -12.00
CA ILE A 42 10.03 1.48 -12.55
C ILE A 42 10.74 1.00 -13.81
N ASP A 43 11.15 1.89 -14.72
CA ASP A 43 11.94 1.55 -15.91
C ASP A 43 13.26 0.87 -15.55
N PHE A 44 13.95 1.41 -14.54
CA PHE A 44 15.17 0.81 -14.02
C PHE A 44 14.90 -0.61 -13.48
N ILE A 45 13.91 -0.79 -12.61
CA ILE A 45 13.60 -2.10 -12.03
C ILE A 45 13.17 -3.08 -13.12
N SER A 46 12.37 -2.63 -14.09
CA SER A 46 11.85 -3.41 -15.22
C SER A 46 12.97 -3.94 -16.13
N SER A 47 14.13 -3.29 -16.13
CA SER A 47 15.31 -3.75 -16.88
C SER A 47 15.97 -4.99 -16.26
N TYR A 48 15.73 -5.27 -14.97
CA TYR A 48 16.38 -6.36 -14.24
C TYR A 48 15.40 -7.40 -13.70
N ALA A 49 14.12 -7.05 -13.55
CA ALA A 49 13.09 -7.96 -13.07
C ALA A 49 12.18 -8.46 -14.20
N ARG A 50 11.60 -9.65 -14.02
CA ARG A 50 10.55 -10.18 -14.92
C ARG A 50 9.19 -9.56 -14.61
N TYR A 51 8.88 -9.36 -13.32
CA TYR A 51 7.63 -8.78 -12.85
C TYR A 51 7.85 -7.80 -11.70
N ILE A 52 6.97 -6.79 -11.63
CA ILE A 52 6.95 -5.81 -10.54
C ILE A 52 5.51 -5.72 -10.02
N VAL A 53 5.31 -6.06 -8.76
CA VAL A 53 4.03 -5.83 -8.08
C VAL A 53 4.11 -4.48 -7.37
N ILE A 54 3.19 -3.57 -7.65
CA ILE A 54 3.18 -2.22 -7.09
C ILE A 54 1.91 -2.06 -6.28
N ASP A 55 2.03 -1.76 -4.99
CA ASP A 55 0.87 -1.46 -4.16
C ASP A 55 0.32 -0.06 -4.45
N MET A 56 -1.01 0.04 -4.43
CA MET A 56 -1.66 1.32 -4.23
C MET A 56 -1.39 1.86 -2.82
N PRO A 57 -1.42 3.18 -2.62
CA PRO A 57 -1.13 3.79 -1.32
C PRO A 57 -2.09 3.31 -0.22
N TYR A 58 -1.56 3.28 0.99
CA TYR A 58 -2.28 2.94 2.22
C TYR A 58 -3.02 4.15 2.80
N TYR A 59 -4.00 3.89 3.66
CA TYR A 59 -4.69 4.93 4.42
C TYR A 59 -3.87 5.33 5.65
N HIS A 60 -3.69 6.63 5.90
CA HIS A 60 -2.96 7.13 7.06
C HIS A 60 -3.88 7.68 8.12
N HIS A 61 -3.47 7.46 9.37
CA HIS A 61 -4.08 8.06 10.55
C HIS A 61 -3.24 9.23 11.06
N ASN A 62 -3.83 10.01 11.95
CA ASN A 62 -3.18 11.18 12.54
C ASN A 62 -2.47 10.88 13.87
N PHE A 63 -2.55 9.63 14.35
CA PHE A 63 -1.97 9.20 15.62
C PHE A 63 -1.57 7.72 15.56
N GLY A 64 -0.73 7.29 16.50
CA GLY A 64 -0.32 5.88 16.62
C GLY A 64 -1.48 5.01 17.10
N ILE A 65 -2.05 4.21 16.20
CA ILE A 65 -3.25 3.41 16.47
C ILE A 65 -3.03 2.47 17.65
N ALA A 66 -1.97 1.66 17.63
CA ALA A 66 -1.76 0.63 18.65
C ALA A 66 -1.59 1.24 20.05
N ALA A 67 -0.83 2.34 20.16
CA ALA A 67 -0.59 3.02 21.43
C ALA A 67 -1.86 3.63 22.01
N VAL A 68 -2.65 4.32 21.19
CA VAL A 68 -3.91 4.96 21.62
C VAL A 68 -4.97 3.90 21.95
N LEU A 69 -5.08 2.85 21.15
CA LEU A 69 -5.97 1.72 21.40
C LEU A 69 -5.67 1.07 22.75
N ALA A 70 -4.41 0.67 22.98
CA ALA A 70 -3.99 0.05 24.24
C ALA A 70 -4.29 0.94 25.44
N ARG A 71 -4.02 2.26 25.33
CA ARG A 71 -4.31 3.21 26.41
C ARG A 71 -5.80 3.33 26.71
N LYS A 72 -6.66 3.39 25.69
CA LYS A 72 -8.11 3.49 25.89
C LYS A 72 -8.68 2.22 26.51
N LEU A 73 -8.23 1.05 26.07
CA LEU A 73 -8.59 -0.24 26.68
C LEU A 73 -8.17 -0.31 28.15
N GLN A 74 -6.94 0.10 28.47
CA GLN A 74 -6.44 0.14 29.86
C GLN A 74 -7.29 1.03 30.77
N LEU A 75 -7.79 2.15 30.24
CA LEU A 75 -8.61 3.12 30.99
C LEU A 75 -10.11 2.80 30.97
N GLY A 76 -10.54 1.72 30.29
CA GLY A 76 -11.96 1.42 30.12
C GLY A 76 -12.73 2.47 29.32
N LEU A 77 -12.04 3.22 28.45
CA LEU A 77 -12.66 4.25 27.62
C LEU A 77 -13.27 3.66 26.35
N PRO A 78 -14.42 4.17 25.88
CA PRO A 78 -15.05 3.68 24.66
C PRO A 78 -14.16 3.94 23.45
N LEU A 79 -14.07 2.97 22.54
CA LEU A 79 -13.43 3.15 21.23
C LEU A 79 -14.40 3.89 20.31
N GLY A 80 -13.97 5.03 19.78
CA GLY A 80 -14.80 5.84 18.89
C GLY A 80 -14.41 5.73 17.42
N ASN A 81 -15.01 6.62 16.62
CA ASN A 81 -14.79 6.69 15.17
C ASN A 81 -13.35 7.06 14.78
N GLU A 82 -12.51 7.47 15.73
CA GLU A 82 -11.09 7.76 15.47
C GLU A 82 -10.30 6.53 14.98
N PHE A 83 -10.80 5.32 15.22
CA PHE A 83 -10.21 4.07 14.76
C PHE A 83 -10.78 3.56 13.44
N VAL A 84 -11.64 4.35 12.79
CA VAL A 84 -12.34 3.99 11.54
C VAL A 84 -11.86 4.91 10.41
N GLY A 85 -11.17 4.35 9.44
CA GLY A 85 -10.87 5.03 8.18
C GLY A 85 -12.06 4.97 7.22
N THR A 86 -12.44 6.09 6.60
CA THR A 86 -13.52 6.11 5.60
C THR A 86 -12.97 6.09 4.18
N TRP A 87 -13.72 5.51 3.24
CA TRP A 87 -13.36 5.53 1.82
C TRP A 87 -13.19 6.95 1.28
N LYS A 88 -14.03 7.88 1.73
CA LYS A 88 -13.96 9.30 1.35
C LYS A 88 -12.62 9.90 1.78
N ASP A 89 -12.19 9.66 3.00
CA ASP A 89 -10.92 10.17 3.50
C ASP A 89 -9.73 9.49 2.79
N TYR A 90 -9.84 8.20 2.51
CA TYR A 90 -8.85 7.46 1.73
C TYR A 90 -8.64 8.08 0.35
N ILE A 91 -9.71 8.30 -0.41
CA ILE A 91 -9.61 8.92 -1.73
C ILE A 91 -9.07 10.33 -1.62
N LYS A 92 -9.53 11.13 -0.64
CA LYS A 92 -9.00 12.49 -0.42
C LYS A 92 -7.50 12.48 -0.16
N GLN A 93 -7.00 11.55 0.65
CA GLN A 93 -5.58 11.43 0.96
C GLN A 93 -4.76 10.92 -0.24
N THR A 94 -5.31 10.02 -1.05
CA THR A 94 -4.51 9.21 -1.98
C THR A 94 -4.77 9.46 -3.46
N GLN A 95 -5.78 10.23 -3.84
CA GLN A 95 -6.22 10.41 -5.24
C GLN A 95 -5.08 10.74 -6.20
N TYR A 96 -4.15 11.63 -5.82
CA TYR A 96 -3.05 12.04 -6.70
C TYR A 96 -1.98 10.96 -6.80
N LYS A 97 -1.60 10.30 -5.69
CA LYS A 97 -0.71 9.13 -5.70
C LYS A 97 -1.29 8.02 -6.58
N ARG A 98 -2.56 7.69 -6.39
CA ARG A 98 -3.28 6.69 -7.20
C ARG A 98 -3.24 7.05 -8.68
N LYS A 99 -3.52 8.31 -9.04
CA LYS A 99 -3.43 8.79 -10.42
C LYS A 99 -2.02 8.64 -11.00
N ARG A 100 -0.96 8.97 -10.25
CA ARG A 100 0.44 8.79 -10.69
C ARG A 100 0.74 7.31 -10.94
N ILE A 101 0.41 6.43 -10.00
CA ILE A 101 0.67 4.98 -10.10
C ILE A 101 -0.12 4.37 -11.27
N SER A 102 -1.41 4.67 -11.40
CA SER A 102 -2.26 4.16 -12.49
C SER A 102 -1.83 4.63 -13.87
N SER A 103 -1.04 5.71 -13.96
CA SER A 103 -0.60 6.26 -15.23
C SER A 103 0.78 5.77 -15.66
N LEU A 104 1.45 4.94 -14.85
CA LEU A 104 2.75 4.36 -15.19
C LEU A 104 2.67 3.53 -16.48
N VAL A 105 3.68 3.69 -17.32
CA VAL A 105 3.87 2.86 -18.52
C VAL A 105 4.79 1.71 -18.15
N CYS A 106 4.22 0.52 -17.93
CA CYS A 106 5.00 -0.66 -17.57
C CYS A 106 4.25 -1.95 -17.91
N THR A 107 4.75 -2.70 -18.89
CA THR A 107 4.16 -3.97 -19.34
C THR A 107 4.41 -5.14 -18.38
N LYS A 108 5.44 -5.02 -17.53
CA LYS A 108 5.83 -6.02 -16.51
C LYS A 108 5.18 -5.77 -15.14
N CYS A 109 4.38 -4.72 -15.01
CA CYS A 109 3.85 -4.28 -13.73
C CYS A 109 2.46 -4.84 -13.45
N ILE A 110 2.23 -5.22 -12.19
CA ILE A 110 0.92 -5.57 -11.64
C ILE A 110 0.60 -4.56 -10.56
N ILE A 111 -0.50 -3.83 -10.74
CA ILE A 111 -1.01 -2.92 -9.72
C ILE A 111 -1.84 -3.73 -8.71
N ASN A 112 -1.40 -3.77 -7.46
CA ASN A 112 -2.10 -4.39 -6.35
C ASN A 112 -2.88 -3.32 -5.58
N ASP A 113 -4.20 -3.27 -5.75
CA ASP A 113 -5.04 -2.34 -5.02
C ASP A 113 -5.35 -2.86 -3.61
N VAL A 114 -4.40 -2.65 -2.69
CA VAL A 114 -4.49 -3.08 -1.27
C VAL A 114 -5.73 -2.56 -0.55
N SER A 115 -6.34 -1.48 -1.05
CA SER A 115 -7.60 -0.96 -0.50
C SER A 115 -8.75 -1.97 -0.58
N GLN A 116 -8.71 -2.92 -1.54
CA GLN A 116 -9.69 -3.99 -1.65
C GLN A 116 -9.65 -4.99 -0.49
N GLY A 117 -8.50 -5.15 0.16
CA GLY A 117 -8.37 -6.00 1.35
C GLY A 117 -8.66 -5.24 2.65
N LEU A 118 -8.34 -3.95 2.69
CA LEU A 118 -8.46 -3.14 3.91
C LEU A 118 -9.86 -2.56 4.12
N PHE A 119 -10.55 -2.16 3.05
CA PHE A 119 -11.87 -1.53 3.16
C PHE A 119 -12.99 -2.53 2.93
N GLN A 120 -13.89 -2.62 3.91
CA GLN A 120 -15.14 -3.38 3.84
C GLN A 120 -16.31 -2.40 3.95
N ASN A 121 -17.23 -2.45 2.98
CA ASN A 121 -18.39 -1.56 2.91
C ASN A 121 -18.04 -0.07 3.05
N GLY A 122 -16.90 0.35 2.48
CA GLY A 122 -16.42 1.74 2.52
C GLY A 122 -15.73 2.16 3.82
N THR A 123 -15.46 1.23 4.73
CA THR A 123 -14.79 1.51 6.01
C THR A 123 -13.59 0.58 6.24
N PHE A 124 -12.58 1.09 6.94
CA PHE A 124 -11.43 0.33 7.39
C PHE A 124 -11.31 0.44 8.91
N LEU A 125 -11.56 -0.67 9.61
CA LEU A 125 -11.30 -0.77 11.04
C LEU A 125 -9.80 -0.98 11.26
N THR A 126 -9.16 -0.04 11.95
CA THR A 126 -7.72 -0.08 12.26
C THR A 126 -7.33 -1.06 13.35
N TYR A 127 -8.32 -1.75 13.92
CA TYR A 127 -8.13 -2.82 14.88
C TYR A 127 -9.12 -3.93 14.57
N ASP A 128 -8.83 -5.09 15.11
CA ASP A 128 -9.73 -6.23 15.06
C ASP A 128 -10.77 -6.13 16.19
N PRO A 129 -12.08 -6.07 15.90
CA PRO A 129 -13.11 -5.84 16.90
C PRO A 129 -13.32 -7.02 17.86
N GLU A 130 -12.86 -8.23 17.53
CA GLU A 130 -13.01 -9.42 18.37
C GLU A 130 -11.83 -9.53 19.35
N THR A 131 -10.62 -9.27 18.87
CA THR A 131 -9.39 -9.48 19.65
C THR A 131 -8.80 -8.18 20.21
N PHE A 132 -9.29 -7.03 19.76
CA PHE A 132 -8.73 -5.70 20.04
C PHE A 132 -7.26 -5.51 19.65
N LEU A 133 -6.75 -6.37 18.77
CA LEU A 133 -5.40 -6.23 18.22
C LEU A 133 -5.40 -5.16 17.13
N ALA A 134 -4.47 -4.22 17.22
CA ALA A 134 -4.33 -3.19 16.21
C ALA A 134 -3.90 -3.80 14.87
N ARG A 135 -4.51 -3.36 13.77
CA ARG A 135 -4.14 -3.65 12.38
C ARG A 135 -3.11 -2.66 11.84
N ILE A 136 -3.00 -1.48 12.46
CA ILE A 136 -1.94 -0.49 12.22
C ILE A 136 -1.15 -0.30 13.51
N SER A 137 0.19 -0.29 13.46
CA SER A 137 1.04 -0.09 14.64
C SER A 137 1.11 1.38 15.02
N ASP A 138 1.76 2.17 14.17
CA ASP A 138 1.85 3.61 14.27
C ASP A 138 0.66 4.25 13.54
N ASN A 139 0.91 5.25 12.70
CA ASN A 139 -0.09 5.94 11.93
C ASN A 139 -0.11 5.53 10.45
N ARG A 140 0.74 4.58 10.03
CA ARG A 140 0.96 4.19 8.62
C ARG A 140 1.19 2.69 8.42
N HIS A 141 1.99 2.05 9.26
CA HIS A 141 2.47 0.68 9.05
C HIS A 141 1.47 -0.34 9.57
N LEU A 142 1.20 -1.37 8.76
CA LEU A 142 0.35 -2.49 9.17
C LEU A 142 1.08 -3.38 10.18
N THR A 143 0.35 -3.88 11.17
CA THR A 143 0.80 -4.97 12.05
C THR A 143 0.65 -6.31 11.33
N PRO A 144 1.16 -7.42 11.89
CA PRO A 144 0.85 -8.75 11.37
C PRO A 144 -0.67 -8.99 11.19
N VAL A 145 -1.50 -8.52 12.13
CA VAL A 145 -2.97 -8.63 12.04
C VAL A 145 -3.53 -7.84 10.85
N GLY A 146 -2.96 -6.66 10.56
CA GLY A 146 -3.34 -5.89 9.38
C GLY A 146 -2.88 -6.53 8.06
N LEU A 147 -1.68 -7.13 8.05
CA LEU A 147 -1.12 -7.81 6.88
C LEU A 147 -1.91 -9.07 6.49
N GLU A 148 -2.52 -9.77 7.46
CA GLU A 148 -3.41 -10.90 7.18
C GLU A 148 -4.58 -10.53 6.26
N LEU A 149 -5.09 -9.30 6.35
CA LEU A 149 -6.15 -8.81 5.46
C LEU A 149 -5.70 -8.73 3.99
N LEU A 150 -4.39 -8.56 3.76
CA LEU A 150 -3.81 -8.46 2.42
C LEU A 150 -3.34 -9.81 1.88
N ARG A 151 -3.14 -10.82 2.75
CA ARG A 151 -2.65 -12.14 2.36
C ARG A 151 -3.40 -12.72 1.16
N PRO A 152 -4.75 -12.70 1.09
CA PRO A 152 -5.47 -13.25 -0.07
C PRO A 152 -5.15 -12.56 -1.40
N LEU A 153 -4.87 -11.24 -1.37
CA LEU A 153 -4.51 -10.48 -2.57
C LEU A 153 -3.12 -10.88 -3.06
N TYR A 154 -2.12 -10.89 -2.19
CA TYR A 154 -0.76 -11.28 -2.56
C TYR A 154 -0.68 -12.75 -2.97
N THR A 155 -1.35 -13.66 -2.26
CA THR A 155 -1.37 -15.08 -2.63
C THR A 155 -1.85 -15.26 -4.07
N ARG A 156 -2.97 -14.62 -4.44
CA ARG A 156 -3.51 -14.71 -5.81
C ARG A 156 -2.54 -14.18 -6.87
N ILE A 157 -1.87 -13.06 -6.60
CA ILE A 157 -0.89 -12.47 -7.52
C ILE A 157 0.31 -13.39 -7.67
N LEU A 158 0.88 -13.86 -6.56
CA LEU A 158 2.07 -14.70 -6.55
C LEU A 158 1.81 -16.06 -7.19
N GLU A 159 0.67 -16.71 -6.90
CA GLU A 159 0.29 -17.97 -7.55
C GLU A 159 0.19 -17.83 -9.07
N LYS A 160 -0.34 -16.69 -9.56
CA LYS A 160 -0.39 -16.41 -10.99
C LYS A 160 1.01 -16.25 -11.57
N LEU A 161 1.85 -15.45 -10.93
CA LEU A 161 3.21 -15.17 -11.41
C LEU A 161 4.10 -16.41 -11.42
N LEU A 162 4.07 -17.21 -10.35
CA LEU A 162 4.87 -18.43 -10.26
C LEU A 162 4.51 -19.42 -11.39
N LYS A 163 3.21 -19.57 -11.72
CA LYS A 163 2.75 -20.37 -12.86
C LYS A 163 3.22 -19.85 -14.22
N GLU A 164 3.50 -18.56 -14.35
CA GLU A 164 4.06 -17.97 -15.58
C GLU A 164 5.58 -18.12 -15.64
N LEU A 165 6.26 -18.21 -14.50
CA LEU A 165 7.71 -18.41 -14.42
C LEU A 165 8.11 -19.86 -14.73
N ASP A 166 7.23 -20.82 -14.42
CA ASP A 166 7.43 -22.26 -14.69
C ASP A 166 7.21 -22.65 -16.16
N LYS A 167 6.83 -21.70 -17.03
CA LYS A 167 6.65 -21.87 -18.48
C LYS A 167 7.86 -21.37 -19.24
#